data_AF-A0A146M5K1-F1
#
_entry.id   AF-A0A146M5K1-F1
#
_cell.length_a   1.000
_cell.length_b   1.000
_cell.length_c   1.000
_cell.angle_alpha   90.00
_cell.angle_beta   90.00
_cell.angle_gamma   90.00
#
_symmetry.space_group_name_H-M   'P 1'
#
loop_
_entity.id
_entity.type
_entity.pdbx_description
1 polymer ?
#
loop_
_entity_poly.entity_id
_entity_poly.type
_entity_poly.pdbx_seq_one_letter_code
_entity_poly.pdbx_strand_id
1 'polypeptide(L)'
;MHPDVAEEALSLNYEMEDVKSSPCLKYEEEWLALSKVDIEMTGLKEKIMEGELRASRFRSVIWRLLLGALTPGYPDHWPEETRTSREHYKKLKESIAVKPCLMSEPERDNPLSTNEKSSWHQYFCDKELKCLIKQDVVRTFPGVDFFRSEEIQEAMINILFCYARENPTMCYR
;
A
#
# COMPACT_ATOMS: atom_id res chain seq x y z
N MET A 1 -1.36 -61.65 -24.00
CA MET A 1 -0.21 -60.73 -23.89
C MET A 1 -0.59 -59.78 -22.76
N HIS A 2 -0.14 -60.07 -21.54
CA HIS A 2 -0.49 -59.29 -20.35
C HIS A 2 0.30 -57.98 -20.41
N PRO A 3 -0.32 -56.80 -20.21
CA PRO A 3 0.43 -55.56 -20.08
C PRO A 3 1.35 -55.66 -18.84
N ASP A 4 2.56 -55.16 -18.99
CA ASP A 4 3.59 -55.18 -17.96
C ASP A 4 3.17 -54.24 -16.82
N VAL A 5 2.99 -54.81 -15.62
CA VAL A 5 2.60 -54.10 -14.40
C VAL A 5 3.59 -52.97 -14.09
N ALA A 6 4.83 -53.07 -14.57
CA ALA A 6 5.83 -52.01 -14.46
C ALA A 6 5.52 -50.79 -15.34
N GLU A 7 4.97 -50.97 -16.55
CA GLU A 7 4.58 -49.85 -17.42
C GLU A 7 3.34 -49.12 -16.89
N GLU A 8 2.39 -49.85 -16.30
CA GLU A 8 1.20 -49.27 -15.68
C GLU A 8 1.56 -48.48 -14.40
N ALA A 9 2.49 -49.01 -13.59
CA ALA A 9 3.03 -48.30 -12.42
C ALA A 9 3.88 -47.08 -12.80
N LEU A 10 4.64 -47.14 -13.91
CA LEU A 10 5.39 -46.00 -14.44
C LEU A 10 4.46 -44.92 -15.00
N SER A 11 3.38 -45.31 -15.68
CA SER A 11 2.34 -44.38 -16.17
C SER A 11 1.61 -43.70 -15.01
N LEU A 12 1.23 -44.45 -13.97
CA LEU A 12 0.61 -43.90 -12.76
C LEU A 12 1.56 -42.99 -11.98
N ASN A 13 2.85 -43.35 -11.91
CA ASN A 13 3.86 -42.48 -11.31
C ASN A 13 4.11 -41.22 -12.15
N TYR A 14 4.06 -41.30 -13.48
CA TYR A 14 4.21 -40.14 -14.37
C TYR A 14 3.00 -39.18 -14.27
N GLU A 15 1.78 -39.71 -14.15
CA GLU A 15 0.57 -38.91 -13.88
C GLU A 15 0.56 -38.35 -12.44
N MET A 16 1.08 -39.08 -11.45
CA MET A 16 1.21 -38.59 -10.06
C MET A 16 2.32 -37.54 -9.90
N GLU A 17 3.37 -37.56 -10.73
CA GLU A 17 4.44 -36.56 -10.72
C GLU A 17 4.07 -35.27 -11.46
N ASP A 18 3.19 -35.30 -12.47
CA ASP A 18 2.68 -34.08 -13.13
C ASP A 18 1.68 -33.32 -12.24
N VAL A 19 1.04 -34.02 -11.28
CA VAL A 19 0.31 -33.43 -10.14
C VAL A 19 1.27 -32.86 -9.07
N LYS A 20 2.56 -32.62 -9.38
CA LYS A 20 3.43 -31.74 -8.58
C LYS A 20 3.00 -30.27 -8.76
N SER A 21 1.86 -29.99 -8.14
CA SER A 21 1.41 -28.69 -7.65
C SER A 21 1.32 -27.59 -8.71
N SER A 22 0.19 -27.63 -9.44
CA SER A 22 -0.32 -26.51 -10.21
C SER A 22 -0.23 -25.21 -9.39
N PRO A 23 0.29 -24.11 -9.97
CA PRO A 23 0.45 -22.85 -9.25
C PRO A 23 -0.82 -22.39 -8.53
N CYS A 24 -2.00 -22.61 -9.13
CA CYS A 24 -3.30 -22.23 -8.55
C CYS A 24 -3.56 -22.85 -7.18
N LEU A 25 -3.24 -24.14 -7.00
CA LEU A 25 -3.45 -24.85 -5.73
C LEU A 25 -2.56 -24.25 -4.63
N LYS A 26 -1.32 -23.86 -4.96
CA LYS A 26 -0.43 -23.15 -4.03
C LYS A 26 -0.98 -21.78 -3.61
N TYR A 27 -1.65 -21.04 -4.50
CA TYR A 27 -2.27 -19.76 -4.14
C TYR A 27 -3.44 -19.95 -3.18
N GLU A 28 -4.30 -20.93 -3.44
CA GLU A 28 -5.44 -21.22 -2.61
C GLU A 28 -5.02 -21.70 -1.22
N GLU A 29 -4.05 -22.61 -1.12
CA GLU A 29 -3.48 -23.08 0.14
C GLU A 29 -2.87 -21.94 0.97
N GLU A 30 -2.06 -21.09 0.35
CA GLU A 30 -1.43 -19.94 1.02
C GLU A 30 -2.47 -18.91 1.47
N TRP A 31 -3.51 -18.67 0.65
CA TRP A 31 -4.62 -17.79 1.02
C TRP A 31 -5.44 -18.34 2.18
N LEU A 32 -5.78 -19.63 2.15
CA LEU A 32 -6.52 -20.30 3.23
C LEU A 32 -5.74 -20.31 4.55
N ALA A 33 -4.41 -20.42 4.49
CA ALA A 33 -3.56 -20.28 5.67
C ALA A 33 -3.60 -18.85 6.22
N LEU A 34 -3.56 -17.84 5.35
CA LEU A 34 -3.60 -16.44 5.75
C LEU A 34 -4.99 -16.00 6.27
N SER A 35 -6.08 -16.52 5.70
CA SER A 35 -7.44 -16.17 6.11
C SER A 35 -7.81 -16.74 7.48
N LYS A 36 -7.09 -17.76 7.94
CA LYS A 36 -7.26 -18.40 9.26
C LYS A 36 -6.36 -17.81 10.35
N VAL A 37 -5.60 -16.75 10.03
CA VAL A 37 -4.74 -16.09 11.02
C VAL A 37 -5.58 -15.55 12.17
N ASP A 38 -5.15 -15.85 13.39
CA ASP A 38 -5.76 -15.39 14.63
C ASP A 38 -5.61 -13.87 14.80
N ILE A 39 -6.44 -13.28 15.66
CA ILE A 39 -6.41 -11.84 15.94
C ILE A 39 -5.01 -11.40 16.45
N GLU A 40 -4.33 -12.24 17.22
CA GLU A 40 -2.98 -11.94 17.74
C GLU A 40 -1.87 -12.13 16.68
N MET A 41 -2.21 -12.70 15.53
CA MET A 41 -1.31 -13.03 14.43
C MET A 41 -0.12 -13.91 14.86
N THR A 42 -0.31 -14.76 15.86
CA THR A 42 0.79 -15.47 16.53
C THR A 42 1.54 -16.37 15.56
N GLY A 43 0.81 -17.26 14.87
CA GLY A 43 1.41 -18.17 13.89
C GLY A 43 1.92 -17.46 12.64
N LEU A 44 1.36 -16.29 12.30
CA LEU A 44 1.90 -15.48 11.22
C LEU A 44 3.24 -14.86 11.62
N LYS A 45 3.35 -14.27 12.83
CA LYS A 45 4.57 -13.66 13.39
C LYS A 45 5.72 -14.67 13.49
N GLU A 46 5.45 -15.90 13.93
CA GLU A 46 6.45 -16.98 13.97
C GLU A 46 7.05 -17.24 12.58
N LYS A 47 6.19 -17.42 11.55
CA LYS A 47 6.64 -17.61 10.16
C LYS A 47 7.43 -16.42 9.60
N ILE A 48 7.16 -15.19 10.07
CA ILE A 48 7.95 -14.01 9.71
C ILE A 48 9.37 -14.13 10.25
N MET A 49 9.49 -14.52 11.52
CA MET A 49 10.77 -14.64 12.21
C MET A 49 11.64 -15.74 11.59
N GLU A 50 11.00 -16.80 11.08
CA GLU A 50 11.65 -17.89 10.34
C GLU A 50 12.04 -17.50 8.90
N GLY A 51 11.59 -16.33 8.42
CA GLY A 51 11.96 -15.79 7.10
C GLY A 51 11.12 -16.34 5.93
N GLU A 52 10.07 -17.10 6.20
CA GLU A 52 9.24 -17.77 5.18
C GLU A 52 8.46 -16.78 4.31
N LEU A 53 8.23 -15.55 4.79
CA LEU A 53 7.47 -14.53 4.06
C LEU A 53 8.17 -13.97 2.82
N ARG A 54 9.47 -14.21 2.62
CA ARG A 54 10.18 -13.66 1.45
C ARG A 54 9.61 -14.21 0.14
N ALA A 55 9.15 -15.47 0.15
CA ALA A 55 8.57 -16.14 -1.00
C ALA A 55 7.03 -16.04 -1.08
N SER A 56 6.39 -15.45 -0.07
CA SER A 56 4.93 -15.31 -0.03
C SER A 56 4.42 -14.45 -1.19
N ARG A 57 3.31 -14.87 -1.81
CA ARG A 57 2.66 -14.12 -2.89
C ARG A 57 1.70 -13.06 -2.35
N PHE A 58 1.26 -13.22 -1.10
CA PHE A 58 0.33 -12.32 -0.42
C PHE A 58 1.01 -11.32 0.51
N ARG A 59 2.29 -10.98 0.25
CA ARG A 59 3.04 -9.98 1.03
C ARG A 59 2.28 -8.67 1.21
N SER A 60 1.56 -8.21 0.19
CA SER A 60 0.77 -6.97 0.27
C SER A 60 -0.36 -7.02 1.31
N VAL A 61 -0.93 -8.20 1.58
CA VAL A 61 -1.96 -8.40 2.60
C VAL A 61 -1.29 -8.51 3.97
N ILE A 62 -0.21 -9.29 4.05
CA ILE A 62 0.55 -9.49 5.29
C ILE A 62 1.10 -8.17 5.82
N TRP A 63 1.69 -7.33 4.97
CA TRP A 63 2.16 -6.01 5.36
C TRP A 63 1.03 -5.11 5.85
N ARG A 64 -0.16 -5.17 5.24
CA ARG A 64 -1.31 -4.40 5.70
C ARG A 64 -1.79 -4.85 7.09
N LEU A 65 -1.76 -6.15 7.39
CA LEU A 65 -2.06 -6.66 8.72
C LEU A 65 -1.02 -6.19 9.74
N LEU A 66 0.28 -6.33 9.43
CA LEU A 66 1.37 -5.93 10.32
C LEU A 66 1.40 -4.43 10.63
N LEU A 67 1.03 -3.60 9.66
CA LEU A 67 0.94 -2.15 9.81
C LEU A 67 -0.39 -1.69 10.44
N GLY A 68 -1.29 -2.62 10.78
CA GLY A 68 -2.60 -2.30 11.35
C GLY A 68 -3.58 -1.65 10.37
N ALA A 69 -3.34 -1.76 9.06
CA ALA A 69 -4.22 -1.25 8.02
C ALA A 69 -5.40 -2.21 7.72
N LEU A 70 -5.34 -3.45 8.21
CA LEU A 70 -6.40 -4.45 8.14
C LEU A 70 -6.52 -5.15 9.49
N THR A 71 -7.74 -5.51 9.89
CA THR A 71 -7.97 -6.20 11.16
C THR A 71 -7.70 -7.71 11.03
N PRO A 72 -6.75 -8.30 11.76
CA PRO A 72 -6.50 -9.74 11.73
C PRO A 72 -7.68 -10.55 12.28
N GLY A 73 -7.83 -11.80 11.84
CA GLY A 73 -8.94 -12.69 12.24
C GLY A 73 -10.26 -12.49 11.51
N TYR A 74 -10.43 -11.40 10.74
CA TYR A 74 -11.68 -11.10 10.03
C TYR A 74 -11.45 -10.79 8.54
N PRO A 75 -11.05 -11.78 7.72
CA PRO A 75 -10.75 -11.58 6.30
C PRO A 75 -11.94 -11.03 5.49
N ASP A 76 -13.16 -11.34 5.89
CA ASP A 76 -14.39 -10.85 5.25
C ASP A 76 -14.56 -9.33 5.39
N HIS A 77 -13.94 -8.71 6.39
CA HIS A 77 -13.99 -7.26 6.60
C HIS A 77 -12.93 -6.51 5.78
N TRP A 78 -11.84 -7.16 5.37
CA TRP A 78 -10.73 -6.49 4.70
C TRP A 78 -11.09 -5.71 3.44
N PRO A 79 -12.04 -6.17 2.58
CA PRO A 79 -12.48 -5.38 1.43
C PRO A 79 -13.11 -4.05 1.86
N GLU A 80 -13.92 -4.05 2.91
CA GLU A 80 -14.59 -2.86 3.43
C GLU A 80 -13.62 -1.89 4.10
N GLU A 81 -12.70 -2.41 4.92
CA GLU A 81 -11.65 -1.62 5.55
C GLU A 81 -10.75 -0.95 4.50
N THR A 82 -10.41 -1.69 3.45
CA THR A 82 -9.63 -1.18 2.32
C THR A 82 -10.40 -0.08 1.59
N ARG A 83 -11.70 -0.28 1.34
CA ARG A 83 -12.56 0.73 0.69
C ARG A 83 -12.63 2.00 1.52
N THR A 84 -12.95 1.88 2.80
CA THR A 84 -13.05 3.00 3.75
C THR A 84 -11.74 3.79 3.81
N SER A 85 -10.60 3.10 3.92
CA SER A 85 -9.28 3.74 3.95
C SER A 85 -8.97 4.50 2.65
N ARG A 86 -9.31 3.92 1.49
CA ARG A 86 -9.12 4.56 0.18
C ARG A 86 -10.01 5.79 0.01
N GLU A 87 -11.26 5.71 0.45
CA GLU A 87 -12.19 6.85 0.42
C GLU A 87 -11.74 7.97 1.35
N HIS A 88 -11.23 7.63 2.54
CA HIS A 88 -10.65 8.59 3.46
C HIS A 88 -9.46 9.32 2.81
N TYR A 89 -8.51 8.58 2.25
CA TYR A 89 -7.38 9.18 1.53
C TYR A 89 -7.83 10.05 0.35
N LYS A 90 -8.84 9.63 -0.41
CA LYS A 90 -9.39 10.42 -1.52
C LYS A 90 -9.95 11.75 -1.03
N LYS A 91 -10.78 11.74 0.02
CA LYS A 91 -11.35 12.96 0.62
C LYS A 91 -10.25 13.90 1.15
N LEU A 92 -9.23 13.34 1.79
CA LEU A 92 -8.08 14.10 2.28
C LEU A 92 -7.31 14.75 1.11
N LYS A 93 -7.03 13.99 0.06
CA LYS A 93 -6.34 14.52 -1.13
C LYS A 93 -7.13 15.66 -1.78
N GLU A 94 -8.47 15.54 -1.84
CA GLU A 94 -9.35 16.58 -2.37
C GLU A 94 -9.40 17.83 -1.48
N SER A 95 -9.47 17.67 -0.15
CA SER A 95 -9.54 18.80 0.80
C SER A 95 -8.25 19.62 0.84
N ILE A 96 -7.09 19.03 0.57
CA ILE A 96 -5.82 19.75 0.54
C ILE A 96 -5.54 20.34 -0.86
N ALA A 97 -6.24 19.91 -1.91
CA ALA A 97 -6.08 20.47 -3.26
C ALA A 97 -6.72 21.87 -3.45
N VAL A 98 -7.21 22.50 -2.37
CA VAL A 98 -7.91 23.78 -2.41
C VAL A 98 -7.02 24.86 -3.03
N LYS A 99 -7.51 25.42 -4.14
CA LYS A 99 -6.90 26.57 -4.81
C LYS A 99 -7.52 27.84 -4.24
N PRO A 100 -6.74 28.75 -3.62
CA PRO A 100 -7.25 29.98 -3.01
C PRO A 100 -8.14 30.79 -3.95
N CYS A 101 -7.75 30.90 -5.23
CA CYS A 101 -8.47 31.65 -6.26
C CYS A 101 -9.92 31.17 -6.51
N LEU A 102 -10.27 29.93 -6.12
CA LEU A 102 -11.63 29.40 -6.26
C LEU A 102 -12.49 29.59 -5.01
N MET A 103 -11.89 29.94 -3.86
CA MET A 103 -12.58 30.01 -2.56
C MET A 103 -12.49 31.36 -1.86
N SER A 104 -11.61 32.26 -2.30
CA SER A 104 -11.41 33.56 -1.68
C SER A 104 -12.28 34.65 -2.30
N GLU A 105 -13.00 35.41 -1.46
CA GLU A 105 -13.46 36.75 -1.83
C GLU A 105 -12.22 37.67 -1.90
N PRO A 106 -11.88 38.24 -3.07
CA PRO A 106 -10.61 38.95 -3.27
C PRO A 106 -10.39 40.14 -2.32
N GLU A 107 -11.48 40.71 -1.82
CA GLU A 107 -11.46 41.86 -0.91
C GLU A 107 -11.05 41.49 0.52
N ARG A 108 -11.26 40.23 0.94
CA ARG A 108 -10.97 39.76 2.30
C ARG A 108 -9.80 38.78 2.37
N ASP A 109 -9.54 38.03 1.32
CA ASP A 109 -8.49 37.02 1.27
C ASP A 109 -7.78 37.07 -0.10
N ASN A 110 -6.53 37.52 -0.12
CA ASN A 110 -5.76 37.76 -1.33
C ASN A 110 -4.29 37.35 -1.15
N PRO A 111 -3.50 37.25 -2.23
CA PRO A 111 -2.11 36.78 -2.18
C PRO A 111 -1.17 37.58 -1.25
N LEU A 112 -1.54 38.83 -0.93
CA LEU A 112 -0.79 39.71 -0.05
C LEU A 112 -1.39 39.80 1.37
N SER A 113 -2.40 38.99 1.66
CA SER A 113 -3.01 38.93 3.00
C SER A 113 -1.96 38.50 4.02
N THR A 114 -1.80 39.29 5.08
CA THR A 114 -0.91 38.98 6.20
C THR A 114 -1.58 38.11 7.27
N ASN A 115 -2.85 37.73 7.05
CA ASN A 115 -3.58 36.88 7.98
C ASN A 115 -3.08 35.44 7.87
N GLU A 116 -2.56 34.87 8.95
CA GLU A 116 -2.10 33.47 8.99
C GLU A 116 -3.21 32.45 8.69
N LYS A 117 -4.49 32.85 8.85
CA LYS A 117 -5.66 32.04 8.50
C LYS A 117 -6.11 32.22 7.04
N SER A 118 -5.36 32.98 6.24
CA SER A 118 -5.62 33.20 4.82
C SER A 118 -5.46 31.89 4.03
N SER A 119 -6.35 31.66 3.08
CA SER A 119 -6.23 30.56 2.11
C SER A 119 -4.94 30.71 1.29
N TRP A 120 -4.55 31.95 0.99
CA TRP A 120 -3.29 32.25 0.29
C TRP A 120 -2.06 31.93 1.12
N HIS A 121 -2.06 32.29 2.41
CA HIS A 121 -0.97 31.90 3.31
C HIS A 121 -0.81 30.38 3.36
N GLN A 122 -1.91 29.64 3.58
CA GLN A 122 -1.88 28.17 3.59
C GLN A 122 -1.39 27.60 2.25
N TYR A 123 -1.80 28.17 1.12
CA TYR A 123 -1.36 27.74 -0.19
C TYR A 123 0.15 27.93 -0.40
N PHE A 124 0.72 29.05 0.06
CA PHE A 124 2.17 29.25 -0.03
C PHE A 124 2.93 28.25 0.86
N CYS A 125 2.48 28.03 2.10
CA CYS A 125 3.04 27.02 2.99
C CYS A 125 2.97 25.62 2.36
N ASP A 126 1.83 25.25 1.77
CA ASP A 126 1.64 23.95 1.12
C ASP A 126 2.52 23.81 -0.14
N LYS A 127 2.71 24.90 -0.89
CA LYS A 127 3.59 24.93 -2.05
C LYS A 127 5.05 24.72 -1.65
N GLU A 128 5.51 25.40 -0.60
CA GLU A 128 6.87 25.24 -0.07
C GLU A 128 7.09 23.80 0.43
N LEU A 129 6.16 23.28 1.23
CA LEU A 129 6.20 21.90 1.73
C LEU A 129 6.28 20.87 0.59
N LYS A 130 5.45 21.01 -0.45
CA LYS A 130 5.51 20.13 -1.63
C LYS A 130 6.85 20.23 -2.36
N CYS A 131 7.48 21.40 -2.40
CA CYS A 131 8.79 21.56 -3.02
C CYS A 131 9.88 20.82 -2.25
N LEU A 132 9.86 20.88 -0.91
CA LEU A 132 10.77 20.12 -0.05
C LEU A 132 10.62 18.61 -0.28
N ILE A 133 9.37 18.11 -0.19
CA ILE A 133 9.06 16.69 -0.43
C ILE A 133 9.52 16.24 -1.82
N LYS A 134 9.29 17.06 -2.85
CA LYS A 134 9.71 16.74 -4.22
C LYS A 134 11.23 16.58 -4.33
N GLN A 135 12.02 17.42 -3.67
CA GLN A 135 13.49 17.29 -3.68
C GLN A 135 13.94 15.95 -3.10
N ASP A 136 13.33 15.51 -2.01
CA ASP A 136 13.66 14.25 -1.35
C ASP A 136 13.20 13.03 -2.15
N VAL A 137 12.01 13.08 -2.74
CA VAL A 137 11.50 12.02 -3.62
C VAL A 137 12.41 11.81 -4.83
N VAL A 138 12.89 12.89 -5.46
CA VAL A 138 13.83 12.78 -6.60
C VAL A 138 15.16 12.14 -6.17
N ARG A 139 15.63 12.35 -4.94
CA ARG A 139 16.85 11.73 -4.41
C ARG A 139 16.67 10.29 -3.92
N THR A 140 15.43 9.79 -3.80
CA THR A 140 15.14 8.48 -3.21
C THR A 140 15.40 7.35 -4.20
N PHE A 141 16.36 6.47 -3.89
CA PHE A 141 16.80 5.33 -4.72
C PHE A 141 17.04 5.71 -6.19
N PRO A 142 18.01 6.60 -6.49
CA PRO A 142 18.15 7.19 -7.83
C PRO A 142 18.55 6.18 -8.91
N GLY A 143 19.15 5.04 -8.52
CA GLY A 143 19.54 3.96 -9.43
C GLY A 143 18.45 2.91 -9.70
N VAL A 144 17.22 3.12 -9.21
CA VAL A 144 16.11 2.17 -9.38
C VAL A 144 15.03 2.82 -10.26
N ASP A 145 14.84 2.29 -11.46
CA ASP A 145 13.93 2.84 -12.49
C ASP A 145 12.49 3.02 -12.01
N PHE A 146 12.02 2.12 -11.14
CA PHE A 146 10.70 2.22 -10.53
C PHE A 146 10.45 3.59 -9.89
N PHE A 147 11.44 4.16 -9.20
CA PHE A 147 11.32 5.46 -8.52
C PHE A 147 11.54 6.65 -9.46
N ARG A 148 11.87 6.41 -10.73
CA ARG A 148 12.08 7.46 -11.74
C ARG A 148 10.80 7.81 -12.50
N SER A 149 9.79 6.93 -12.47
CA SER A 149 8.48 7.18 -13.07
C SER A 149 7.80 8.41 -12.46
N GLU A 150 7.31 9.32 -13.30
CA GLU A 150 6.58 10.52 -12.86
C GLU A 150 5.33 10.16 -12.04
N GLU A 151 4.60 9.11 -12.45
CA GLU A 151 3.42 8.62 -11.74
C GLU A 151 3.77 8.18 -10.31
N ILE A 152 4.88 7.45 -10.16
CA ILE A 152 5.33 6.95 -8.86
C ILE A 152 5.83 8.10 -7.99
N GLN A 153 6.58 9.04 -8.55
CA GLN A 153 7.03 10.22 -7.81
C GLN A 153 5.85 11.09 -7.37
N GLU A 154 4.86 11.29 -8.24
CA GLU A 154 3.64 12.01 -7.89
C GLU A 154 2.85 11.29 -6.78
N ALA A 155 2.74 9.96 -6.84
CA ALA A 155 2.12 9.18 -5.78
C ALA A 155 2.87 9.35 -4.44
N MET A 156 4.20 9.25 -4.44
CA MET A 156 5.02 9.45 -3.25
C MET A 156 4.87 10.86 -2.68
N ILE A 157 4.95 11.90 -3.53
CA ILE A 157 4.77 13.29 -3.12
C ILE A 157 3.39 13.47 -2.46
N ASN A 158 2.33 12.94 -3.08
CA ASN A 158 0.98 13.06 -2.55
C ASN A 158 0.82 12.34 -1.21
N ILE A 159 1.36 11.13 -1.05
CA ILE A 159 1.31 10.37 0.21
C ILE A 159 2.02 11.14 1.33
N LEU A 160 3.26 11.57 1.10
CA LEU A 160 4.06 12.30 2.09
C LEU A 160 3.44 13.64 2.45
N PHE A 161 2.91 14.35 1.45
CA PHE A 161 2.27 15.64 1.66
C PHE A 161 0.97 15.53 2.45
N CYS A 162 0.12 14.56 2.13
CA CYS A 162 -1.09 14.29 2.91
C CYS A 162 -0.74 13.97 4.38
N TYR A 163 0.26 13.11 4.60
CA TYR A 163 0.71 12.73 5.94
C TYR A 163 1.22 13.93 6.74
N ALA A 164 2.07 14.77 6.14
CA ALA A 164 2.62 15.97 6.79
C ALA A 164 1.52 17.00 7.13
N ARG A 165 0.47 17.10 6.30
CA ARG A 165 -0.66 18.01 6.52
C ARG A 165 -1.58 17.55 7.65
N GLU A 166 -1.81 16.23 7.78
CA GLU A 166 -2.58 15.68 8.89
C GLU A 166 -1.83 15.70 10.23
N ASN A 167 -0.50 15.76 10.19
CA ASN A 167 0.35 15.72 11.38
C ASN A 167 1.27 16.95 11.47
N PRO A 168 0.74 18.17 11.69
CA PRO A 168 1.54 19.41 11.67
C PRO A 168 2.69 19.44 12.68
N THR A 169 2.60 18.66 13.76
CA THR A 169 3.64 18.54 14.79
C THR A 169 4.81 17.66 14.35
N MET A 170 4.58 16.73 13.41
CA MET A 170 5.61 15.95 12.75
C MET A 170 6.02 16.66 11.46
N CYS A 171 6.74 17.77 11.59
CA CYS A 171 7.18 18.54 10.44
C CYS A 171 8.02 17.66 9.51
N TYR A 172 7.60 17.55 8.25
CA TYR A 172 8.53 17.26 7.17
C TYR A 172 9.45 18.48 7.06
N ARG A 173 10.71 18.32 7.45
CA ARG A 173 11.67 19.42 7.59
C ARG A 173 12.76 19.32 6.55
#